data_AF-A9IP22-F1
#
_entry.id   AF-A9IP22-F1
#
_cell.length_a   1.000
_cell.length_b   1.000
_cell.length_c   1.000
_cell.angle_alpha   90.00
_cell.angle_beta   90.00
_cell.angle_gamma   90.00
#
_symmetry.space_group_name_H-M   'P 1'
#
loop_
_entity.id
_entity.type
_entity.pdbx_description
1 polymer ?
#
loop_
_entity_poly.entity_id
_entity_poly.type
_entity_poly.pdbx_seq_one_letter_code
_entity_poly.pdbx_strand_id
1 'polypeptide(L)'
;MKYILKLLSVLVLFMIAGCNFFKPSPGYIYMWEKPGADFTEVGKALLECGMPTPYDEDSENRKVSINAKATIYACMIQSGFRYKNEELSRVGGWCYTFREENLPICQPGAVIPKRSVEKRLNSPFCKKHPEQPECQP
;
A
#
# COMPACT_ATOMS: atom_id res chain seq x y z
N MET A 1 35.97 -30.90 -19.57
CA MET A 1 35.63 -29.47 -19.78
C MET A 1 34.25 -29.24 -20.40
N LYS A 2 33.90 -29.82 -21.57
CA LYS A 2 32.59 -29.61 -22.22
C LYS A 2 31.35 -29.91 -21.34
N TYR A 3 31.41 -30.94 -20.50
CA TYR A 3 30.31 -31.32 -19.61
C TYR A 3 30.12 -30.36 -18.41
N ILE A 4 31.22 -29.84 -17.87
CA ILE A 4 31.20 -28.87 -16.76
C ILE A 4 30.62 -27.52 -17.23
N LEU A 5 31.00 -27.08 -18.43
CA LEU A 5 30.43 -25.89 -19.07
C LEU A 5 28.92 -26.01 -19.33
N LYS A 6 28.44 -27.21 -19.69
CA LYS A 6 26.99 -27.47 -19.86
C LYS A 6 26.23 -27.45 -18.53
N LEU A 7 26.79 -28.05 -17.47
CA LEU A 7 26.19 -28.04 -16.14
C LEU A 7 26.09 -26.63 -15.55
N LEU A 8 27.13 -25.81 -15.72
CA LEU A 8 27.12 -24.41 -15.27
C LEU A 8 26.10 -23.57 -16.04
N SER A 9 25.93 -23.80 -17.34
CA SER A 9 24.91 -23.13 -18.17
C SER A 9 23.48 -23.44 -17.72
N VAL A 10 23.19 -24.70 -17.36
CA VAL A 10 21.87 -25.11 -16.84
C VAL A 10 21.59 -24.51 -15.47
N LEU A 11 22.61 -24.42 -14.60
CA LEU A 11 22.49 -23.81 -13.27
C LEU A 11 22.20 -22.31 -13.35
N VAL A 12 22.85 -21.59 -14.27
CA VAL A 12 22.59 -20.17 -14.51
C VAL A 12 21.16 -19.95 -15.01
N LEU A 13 20.66 -20.78 -15.94
CA LEU A 13 19.28 -20.70 -16.44
C LEU A 13 18.21 -20.95 -15.37
N PHE A 14 18.48 -21.83 -14.40
CA PHE A 14 17.57 -22.06 -13.27
C PHE A 14 17.53 -20.88 -12.29
N MET A 15 18.63 -20.14 -12.14
CA MET A 15 18.71 -19.00 -11.24
C MET A 15 17.97 -17.76 -11.77
N ILE A 16 17.82 -17.61 -13.08
CA ILE A 16 17.03 -16.51 -13.70
C ILE A 16 15.53 -16.77 -13.71
N ALA A 17 15.08 -18.03 -13.64
CA ALA A 17 13.66 -18.38 -13.61
C ALA A 17 12.96 -18.06 -12.26
N GLY A 18 13.73 -17.88 -11.18
CA GLY A 18 13.20 -17.58 -9.84
C GLY A 18 13.02 -16.08 -9.54
N CYS A 19 13.57 -15.21 -10.37
CA CYS A 19 13.61 -13.77 -10.12
C CYS A 19 12.41 -13.06 -10.78
N ASN A 20 11.29 -13.02 -10.06
CA ASN A 20 10.08 -12.26 -10.40
C ASN A 20 10.28 -10.73 -10.24
N PHE A 21 11.35 -10.14 -10.79
CA PHE A 21 11.62 -8.70 -10.69
C PHE A 21 10.71 -7.81 -11.54
N PHE A 22 9.89 -8.41 -12.41
CA PHE A 22 8.99 -7.68 -13.32
C PHE A 22 7.54 -7.62 -12.84
N LYS A 23 7.24 -8.09 -11.62
CA LYS A 23 5.91 -7.83 -11.06
C LYS A 23 5.83 -6.33 -10.74
N PRO A 24 4.82 -5.60 -11.27
CA PRO A 24 4.50 -4.27 -10.79
C PRO A 24 4.47 -4.30 -9.26
N SER A 25 4.91 -3.21 -8.61
CA SER A 25 4.73 -3.05 -7.17
C SER A 25 3.30 -3.46 -6.84
N PRO A 26 3.09 -4.44 -5.95
CA PRO A 26 1.75 -4.81 -5.54
C PRO A 26 1.13 -3.53 -5.00
N GLY A 27 0.12 -2.99 -5.71
CA GLY A 27 -0.52 -1.72 -5.37
C GLY A 27 -0.82 -1.61 -3.88
N TYR A 28 -0.95 -0.40 -3.30
CA TYR A 28 -1.21 -0.22 -1.86
C TYR A 28 -2.18 -1.25 -1.24
N ILE A 29 -3.25 -1.66 -1.95
CA ILE A 29 -4.18 -2.73 -1.56
C ILE A 29 -3.52 -4.06 -1.13
N TYR A 30 -2.41 -4.45 -1.75
CA TYR A 30 -1.69 -5.69 -1.43
C TYR A 30 -0.81 -5.57 -0.20
N MET A 31 -0.50 -4.35 0.23
CA MET A 31 0.40 -4.08 1.35
C MET A 31 -0.30 -4.09 2.70
N TRP A 32 -1.63 -4.24 2.73
CA TRP A 32 -2.42 -4.27 3.95
C TRP A 32 -3.15 -5.59 4.12
N GLU A 33 -3.43 -5.93 5.36
CA GLU A 33 -4.25 -7.07 5.74
C GLU A 33 -4.98 -6.83 7.06
N LYS A 34 -6.07 -7.56 7.25
CA LYS A 34 -6.81 -7.65 8.50
C LYS A 34 -7.50 -9.01 8.54
N PRO A 35 -7.52 -9.74 9.66
CA PRO A 35 -8.24 -11.01 9.75
C PRO A 35 -9.70 -10.85 9.29
N GLY A 36 -10.11 -11.65 8.31
CA GLY A 36 -11.45 -11.62 7.73
C GLY A 36 -11.72 -10.52 6.70
N ALA A 37 -10.74 -9.69 6.36
CA ALA A 37 -10.86 -8.70 5.27
C ALA A 37 -10.30 -9.27 3.96
N ASP A 38 -11.08 -9.18 2.88
CA ASP A 38 -10.61 -9.43 1.52
C ASP A 38 -10.01 -8.16 0.91
N PHE A 39 -9.58 -8.25 -0.36
CA PHE A 39 -9.02 -7.10 -1.05
C PHE A 39 -10.03 -5.96 -1.23
N THR A 40 -11.32 -6.26 -1.41
CA THR A 40 -12.35 -5.22 -1.55
C THR A 40 -12.50 -4.44 -0.26
N GLU A 41 -12.50 -5.09 0.90
CA GLU A 41 -12.53 -4.38 2.18
C GLU A 41 -11.25 -3.55 2.42
N VAL A 42 -10.08 -4.05 2.02
CA VAL A 42 -8.84 -3.26 2.07
C VAL A 42 -8.92 -2.04 1.15
N GLY A 43 -9.42 -2.22 -0.07
CA GLY A 43 -9.60 -1.14 -1.05
C GLY A 43 -10.58 -0.08 -0.55
N LYS A 44 -11.72 -0.51 0.01
CA LYS A 44 -12.68 0.38 0.69
C LYS A 44 -11.99 1.17 1.80
N ALA A 45 -11.28 0.50 2.70
CA ALA A 45 -10.60 1.16 3.81
C ALA A 45 -9.56 2.19 3.35
N LEU A 46 -8.75 1.87 2.34
CA LEU A 46 -7.76 2.80 1.76
C LEU A 46 -8.42 4.07 1.22
N LEU A 47 -9.48 3.92 0.43
CA LEU A 47 -10.23 5.04 -0.13
C LEU A 47 -10.93 5.86 0.96
N GLU A 48 -11.51 5.20 1.96
CA GLU A 48 -12.17 5.86 3.10
C GLU A 48 -11.19 6.60 4.01
N CYS A 49 -9.95 6.12 4.11
CA CYS A 49 -8.85 6.82 4.77
C CYS A 49 -8.27 7.97 3.93
N GLY A 50 -8.62 8.05 2.64
CA GLY A 50 -8.29 9.16 1.76
C GLY A 50 -7.20 8.88 0.74
N MET A 51 -6.87 7.61 0.49
CA MET A 51 -6.07 7.25 -0.67
C MET A 51 -6.83 7.62 -1.96
N PRO A 52 -6.24 8.35 -2.91
CA PRO A 52 -6.89 8.67 -4.18
C PRO A 52 -7.33 7.44 -5.00
N THR A 53 -6.52 6.38 -4.95
CA THR A 53 -6.76 5.09 -5.59
C THR A 53 -6.06 3.99 -4.78
N PRO A 54 -6.67 2.80 -4.61
CA PRO A 54 -6.07 1.73 -3.82
C PRO A 54 -4.90 1.03 -4.55
N TYR A 55 -4.59 1.40 -5.81
CA TYR A 55 -3.56 0.78 -6.65
C TYR A 55 -2.39 1.74 -6.93
N ASP A 56 -1.19 1.20 -7.20
CA ASP A 56 0.04 2.01 -7.36
C ASP A 56 0.15 2.73 -8.71
N GLU A 57 -0.55 2.25 -9.74
CA GLU A 57 -0.34 2.70 -11.12
C GLU A 57 -0.91 4.10 -11.43
N ASP A 58 -1.63 4.74 -10.51
CA ASP A 58 -2.23 6.04 -10.79
C ASP A 58 -1.32 7.22 -10.41
N SER A 59 -1.28 8.19 -11.32
CA SER A 59 -0.63 9.48 -11.15
C SER A 59 -1.10 10.24 -9.90
N GLU A 60 -2.34 10.01 -9.45
CA GLU A 60 -2.92 10.69 -8.31
C GLU A 60 -2.21 10.32 -6.99
N ASN A 61 -1.81 9.07 -6.80
CA ASN A 61 -1.08 8.65 -5.59
C ASN A 61 0.31 9.29 -5.48
N ARG A 62 0.93 9.66 -6.61
CA ARG A 62 2.22 10.37 -6.62
C ARG A 62 2.13 11.81 -6.13
N LYS A 63 0.95 12.43 -6.23
CA LYS A 63 0.71 13.81 -5.79
C LYS A 63 0.43 13.93 -4.29
N VAL A 64 0.18 12.81 -3.61
CA VAL A 64 -0.11 12.79 -2.17
C VAL A 64 1.16 13.15 -1.38
N SER A 65 1.07 14.19 -0.55
CA SER A 65 2.17 14.62 0.32
C SER A 65 2.56 13.53 1.32
N ILE A 66 3.80 13.58 1.81
CA ILE A 66 4.30 12.61 2.81
C ILE A 66 3.42 12.62 4.06
N ASN A 67 3.03 13.81 4.56
CA ASN A 67 2.11 13.92 5.70
C ASN A 67 0.74 13.27 5.41
N ALA A 68 0.19 13.46 4.20
CA ALA A 68 -1.09 12.82 3.83
C ALA A 68 -0.95 11.29 3.73
N LYS A 69 0.16 10.77 3.19
CA LYS A 69 0.46 9.32 3.21
C LYS A 69 0.56 8.79 4.63
N ALA A 70 1.31 9.45 5.50
CA ALA A 70 1.40 9.10 6.92
C ALA A 70 0.02 9.10 7.59
N THR A 71 -0.85 10.05 7.24
CA THR A 71 -2.23 10.13 7.74
C THR A 71 -3.09 8.97 7.27
N ILE A 72 -3.00 8.58 6.00
CA ILE A 72 -3.72 7.42 5.47
C ILE A 72 -3.27 6.15 6.18
N TYR A 73 -1.96 5.97 6.38
CA TYR A 73 -1.41 4.80 7.08
C TYR A 73 -1.86 4.75 8.54
N ALA A 74 -1.85 5.89 9.24
CA ALA A 74 -2.36 5.99 10.60
C ALA A 74 -3.85 5.62 10.69
N CYS A 75 -4.67 6.08 9.74
CA CYS A 75 -6.09 5.73 9.64
C CYS A 75 -6.32 4.22 9.40
N MET A 76 -5.52 3.61 8.52
CA MET A 76 -5.58 2.16 8.26
C MET A 76 -5.25 1.36 9.53
N ILE A 77 -4.19 1.74 10.24
CA ILE A 77 -3.78 1.10 11.50
C ILE A 77 -4.87 1.27 12.57
N GLN A 78 -5.42 2.49 12.72
CA GLN A 78 -6.53 2.76 13.64
C GLN A 78 -7.78 1.92 13.32
N SER A 79 -7.98 1.59 12.04
CA SER A 79 -9.09 0.74 11.56
C SER A 79 -8.83 -0.77 11.72
N GLY A 80 -7.71 -1.14 12.35
CA GLY A 80 -7.34 -2.52 12.65
C GLY A 80 -6.65 -3.25 11.50
N PHE A 81 -6.19 -2.53 10.47
CA PHE A 81 -5.37 -3.12 9.42
C PHE A 81 -3.89 -3.12 9.83
N ARG A 82 -3.16 -4.11 9.34
CA ARG A 82 -1.73 -4.28 9.53
C ARG A 82 -1.02 -4.12 8.19
N TYR A 83 0.09 -3.40 8.19
CA TYR A 83 0.96 -3.33 7.04
C TYR A 83 1.80 -4.62 6.95
N LYS A 84 1.84 -5.25 5.77
CA LYS A 84 2.49 -6.56 5.59
C LYS A 84 4.01 -6.50 5.73
N ASN A 85 4.62 -5.36 5.44
CA ASN A 85 6.05 -5.18 5.69
C ASN A 85 6.28 -5.07 7.21
N GLU A 86 6.75 -6.17 7.80
CA GLU A 86 7.03 -6.25 9.24
C GLU A 86 8.13 -5.31 9.68
N GLU A 87 9.14 -5.07 8.85
CA GLU A 87 10.25 -4.16 9.18
C GLU A 87 9.74 -2.73 9.31
N LEU A 88 8.99 -2.25 8.31
CA LEU A 88 8.38 -0.91 8.36
C LEU A 88 7.42 -0.77 9.55
N SER A 89 6.67 -1.83 9.86
CA SER A 89 5.78 -1.83 11.02
C SER A 89 6.54 -1.80 12.35
N ARG A 90 7.63 -2.57 12.47
CA ARG A 90 8.46 -2.66 13.68
C ARG A 90 9.20 -1.37 13.99
N VAL A 91 9.65 -0.65 12.97
CA VAL A 91 10.37 0.62 13.18
C VAL A 91 9.45 1.79 13.52
N GLY A 92 8.12 1.63 13.48
CA GLY A 92 7.18 2.71 13.81
C GLY A 92 6.55 3.40 12.59
N GLY A 93 6.64 2.77 11.42
CA GLY A 93 5.98 3.20 10.20
C GLY A 93 6.47 4.54 9.67
N TRP A 94 5.57 5.25 8.96
CA TRP A 94 5.88 6.53 8.32
C TRP A 94 6.35 7.60 9.31
N CYS A 95 5.82 7.61 10.52
CA CYS A 95 6.22 8.60 11.52
C CYS A 95 7.65 8.40 12.03
N TYR A 96 8.14 7.16 12.04
CA TYR A 96 9.55 6.92 12.31
C TYR A 96 10.43 7.25 11.10
N THR A 97 10.05 6.80 9.91
CA THR A 97 10.83 7.04 8.67
C THR A 97 11.03 8.53 8.40
N PHE A 98 10.01 9.36 8.66
CA PHE A 98 10.02 10.80 8.39
C PHE A 98 10.05 11.64 9.67
N ARG A 99 10.63 11.10 10.76
CA ARG A 99 10.73 11.79 12.05
C ARG A 99 11.36 13.18 11.96
N GLU A 100 12.35 13.35 11.09
CA GLU A 100 13.08 14.61 10.92
C GLU A 100 12.25 15.69 10.23
N GLU A 101 11.23 15.30 9.45
CA GLU A 101 10.31 16.21 8.78
C GLU A 101 9.24 16.78 9.73
N ASN A 102 9.16 16.29 10.97
CA ASN A 102 8.21 16.75 11.99
C ASN A 102 6.75 16.79 11.49
N LEU A 103 6.34 15.77 10.73
CA LEU A 103 5.02 15.71 10.09
C LEU A 103 3.90 15.97 11.11
N PRO A 104 2.93 16.86 10.82
CA PRO A 104 1.83 17.18 11.74
C PRO A 104 1.08 15.97 12.29
N ILE A 105 0.83 14.93 11.47
CA ILE A 105 0.12 13.73 11.92
C ILE A 105 0.91 12.86 12.91
N CYS A 106 2.23 13.05 12.96
CA CYS A 106 3.14 12.29 13.82
C CYS A 106 3.39 12.99 15.17
N GLN A 107 2.80 14.17 15.38
CA GLN A 107 2.95 14.93 16.61
C GLN A 107 2.03 14.39 17.71
N PRO A 108 2.42 14.50 18.99
CA PRO A 108 1.54 14.18 20.10
C PRO A 108 0.21 14.95 20.02
N GLY A 109 -0.91 14.25 20.22
CA GLY A 109 -2.24 14.85 20.16
C GLY A 109 -2.81 15.04 18.75
N ALA A 110 -2.09 14.63 17.69
CA ALA A 110 -2.63 14.65 16.34
C ALA A 110 -3.89 13.77 16.22
N VAL A 111 -4.94 14.31 15.61
CA VAL A 111 -6.20 13.60 15.41
C VAL A 111 -6.12 12.77 14.13
N ILE A 112 -6.05 11.45 14.29
CA ILE A 112 -6.11 10.51 13.18
C ILE A 112 -7.56 10.49 12.64
N PRO A 113 -7.78 10.74 11.34
CA PRO A 113 -9.12 10.69 10.77
C PRO A 113 -9.65 9.26 10.78
N LYS A 114 -10.95 9.13 11.02
CA LYS A 114 -11.67 7.87 10.84
C LYS A 114 -12.00 7.65 9.37
N ARG A 115 -12.27 6.39 9.01
CA ARG A 115 -12.83 6.01 7.72
C ARG A 115 -14.11 6.80 7.41
N SER A 116 -14.25 7.24 6.16
CA SER A 116 -15.43 7.94 5.66
C SER A 116 -15.88 7.38 4.32
N VAL A 117 -17.08 6.76 4.30
CA VAL A 117 -17.73 6.29 3.07
C VAL A 117 -17.87 7.40 2.05
N GLU A 118 -18.26 8.60 2.49
CA GLU A 118 -18.36 9.79 1.64
C GLU A 118 -17.02 10.10 0.95
N LYS A 119 -15.90 10.00 1.68
CA LYS A 119 -14.57 10.22 1.11
C LYS A 119 -14.23 9.18 0.04
N ARG A 120 -14.57 7.91 0.28
CA ARG A 120 -14.36 6.82 -0.69
C ARG A 120 -15.14 7.04 -1.97
N LEU A 121 -16.45 7.28 -1.86
CA LEU A 121 -17.32 7.46 -3.02
C LEU A 121 -16.95 8.72 -3.83
N ASN A 122 -16.36 9.72 -3.18
CA ASN A 122 -15.87 10.94 -3.83
C ASN A 122 -14.39 10.88 -4.30
N SER A 123 -13.70 9.76 -4.11
CA SER A 123 -12.31 9.59 -4.54
C SER A 123 -12.17 9.70 -6.07
N PRO A 124 -11.00 10.14 -6.58
CA PRO A 124 -10.74 10.12 -8.03
C PRO A 124 -11.00 8.75 -8.66
N PHE A 125 -10.62 7.67 -7.97
CA PHE A 125 -10.87 6.31 -8.42
C PHE A 125 -12.36 6.01 -8.59
N CYS A 126 -13.19 6.22 -7.56
CA CYS A 126 -14.61 5.88 -7.65
C CYS A 126 -15.43 6.79 -8.55
N LYS A 127 -15.00 8.04 -8.74
CA LYS A 127 -15.61 8.92 -9.75
C LYS A 127 -15.37 8.42 -11.17
N LYS A 128 -14.21 7.82 -11.43
CA LYS A 128 -13.82 7.31 -12.75
C LYS A 128 -14.30 5.87 -12.98
N HIS A 129 -14.35 5.07 -11.92
CA HIS A 129 -14.64 3.64 -11.95
C HIS A 129 -15.76 3.27 -10.95
N PRO A 130 -16.98 3.85 -11.08
CA PRO A 130 -18.08 3.60 -10.16
C PRO A 130 -18.57 2.14 -10.18
N GLU A 131 -18.23 1.37 -11.22
CA GLU A 131 -18.58 -0.04 -11.38
C GLU A 131 -17.80 -0.98 -10.45
N GLN A 132 -16.69 -0.52 -9.87
CA GLN A 132 -15.82 -1.37 -9.06
C GLN A 132 -16.48 -1.75 -7.73
N PRO A 133 -16.23 -2.96 -7.19
CA PRO A 133 -16.81 -3.41 -5.93
C PRO A 133 -16.52 -2.48 -4.74
N GLU A 134 -15.33 -1.88 -4.71
CA GLU A 134 -14.88 -0.94 -3.70
C GLU A 134 -15.62 0.39 -3.79
N CYS A 135 -16.33 0.67 -4.88
CA CYS A 135 -17.05 1.92 -5.11
C CYS A 135 -18.57 1.79 -4.92
N GLN A 136 -19.07 0.60 -4.59
CA GLN A 136 -20.46 0.40 -4.22
C GLN A 136 -20.74 0.94 -2.81
N PRO A 137 -21.91 1.56 -2.55
CA PRO A 137 -22.29 2.11 -1.25
C PRO A 137 -22.02 1.15 -0.08
#